data_AF-A0A235BX57-F1
#
_entry.id   AF-A0A235BX57-F1
#
_cell.length_a   1.000
_cell.length_b   1.000
_cell.length_c   1.000
_cell.angle_alpha   90.00
_cell.angle_beta   90.00
_cell.angle_gamma   90.00
#
_symmetry.space_group_name_H-M   'P 1'
#
loop_
_entity.id
_entity.type
_entity.pdbx_description
1 polymer ?
#
loop_
_entity_poly.entity_id
_entity_poly.type
_entity_poly.pdbx_seq_one_letter_code
_entity_poly.pdbx_strand_id
1 'polypeptide(L)'
;MPVIYRPTKITETIIILRAVRTTLTITAYGSADDYTTPGTEFGEDEDVMVAGTLIADDLADLTGTELRVFLDGTLVGTVTLNSYDGNANYYQYSLGILTEGTHTVEVRFPRVKR
;
A
#
# COMPACT_ATOMS: atom_id res chain seq x y z
N MET A 1 -60.75 -26.93 5.68
CA MET A 1 -60.90 -25.47 5.83
C MET A 1 -59.72 -24.80 5.16
N PRO A 2 -59.90 -23.74 4.35
CA PRO A 2 -58.77 -23.06 3.73
C PRO A 2 -57.97 -22.28 4.78
N VAL A 3 -56.64 -22.36 4.69
CA VAL A 3 -55.71 -21.63 5.56
C VAL A 3 -55.35 -20.32 4.87
N ILE A 4 -55.46 -19.19 5.59
CA ILE A 4 -55.06 -17.87 5.12
C ILE A 4 -53.73 -17.52 5.76
N TYR A 5 -52.70 -17.29 4.94
CA TYR A 5 -51.39 -16.86 5.41
C TYR A 5 -51.29 -15.33 5.45
N ARG A 6 -50.52 -14.80 6.41
CA ARG A 6 -50.23 -13.36 6.48
C ARG A 6 -49.05 -13.01 5.56
N PRO A 7 -49.13 -11.94 4.78
CA PRO A 7 -47.97 -11.45 4.05
C PRO A 7 -46.90 -10.93 5.02
N THR A 8 -45.64 -11.29 4.78
CA THR A 8 -44.48 -10.77 5.52
C THR A 8 -43.56 -10.01 4.56
N LYS A 9 -42.88 -8.98 5.07
CA LYS A 9 -41.90 -8.17 4.33
C LYS A 9 -40.67 -7.95 5.18
N ILE A 10 -39.49 -7.95 4.54
CA ILE A 10 -38.23 -7.49 5.11
C ILE A 10 -37.57 -6.51 4.13
N THR A 11 -36.75 -5.61 4.65
CA THR A 11 -35.98 -4.64 3.86
C THR A 11 -34.53 -4.64 4.35
N GLU A 12 -33.59 -4.51 3.43
CA GLU A 12 -32.16 -4.30 3.69
C GLU A 12 -31.68 -3.04 2.93
N THR A 13 -30.70 -2.32 3.48
CA THR A 13 -30.08 -1.16 2.83
C THR A 13 -28.62 -1.47 2.51
N ILE A 14 -28.26 -1.37 1.23
CA ILE A 14 -26.91 -1.56 0.71
C ILE A 14 -26.37 -0.21 0.24
N ILE A 15 -25.18 0.18 0.69
CA ILE A 15 -24.51 1.42 0.28
C ILE A 15 -23.30 1.06 -0.59
N ILE A 16 -23.24 1.64 -1.79
CA ILE A 16 -22.10 1.52 -2.70
C ILE A 16 -21.40 2.88 -2.73
N LEU A 17 -20.13 2.90 -2.32
CA LEU A 17 -19.31 4.10 -2.30
C LEU A 17 -18.54 4.25 -3.63
N ARG A 18 -18.33 5.49 -4.06
CA ARG A 18 -17.45 5.81 -5.19
C ARG A 18 -16.00 5.52 -4.80
N ALA A 19 -15.26 4.82 -5.66
CA ALA A 19 -13.83 4.66 -5.49
C ALA A 19 -13.09 5.96 -5.82
N VAL A 20 -12.22 6.39 -4.91
CA VAL A 20 -11.24 7.45 -5.13
C VAL A 20 -9.97 6.80 -5.69
N ARG A 21 -9.39 7.40 -6.73
CA ARG A 21 -8.13 6.91 -7.29
C ARG A 21 -6.96 7.44 -6.46
N THR A 22 -5.88 6.67 -6.46
CA THR A 22 -4.64 7.05 -5.82
C THR A 22 -3.49 6.85 -6.79
N THR A 23 -2.49 7.72 -6.71
CA THR A 23 -1.22 7.56 -7.42
C THR A 23 -0.15 7.16 -6.40
N LEU A 24 0.44 5.99 -6.58
CA LEU A 24 1.49 5.42 -5.73
C LEU A 24 2.80 5.37 -6.53
N THR A 25 3.89 5.80 -5.92
CA THR A 25 5.24 5.67 -6.46
C THR A 25 6.06 4.71 -5.62
N ILE A 26 7.12 4.13 -6.20
CA ILE A 26 8.09 3.28 -5.50
C ILE A 26 9.47 3.48 -6.13
N THR A 27 10.50 3.48 -5.31
CA THR A 27 11.90 3.58 -5.70
C THR A 27 12.75 2.79 -4.71
N ALA A 28 13.80 2.12 -5.18
CA ALA A 28 14.72 1.35 -4.35
C ALA A 28 16.05 2.09 -4.12
N TYR A 29 16.66 1.85 -2.97
CA TYR A 29 17.89 2.47 -2.49
C TYR A 29 18.73 1.41 -1.78
N GLY A 30 20.05 1.45 -1.99
CA GLY A 30 21.00 0.54 -1.35
C GLY A 30 21.76 1.21 -0.21
N SER A 31 22.21 0.44 0.77
CA SER A 31 22.96 0.98 1.91
C SER A 31 24.39 1.41 1.56
N ALA A 32 24.95 1.04 0.39
CA ALA A 32 26.33 1.37 0.03
C ALA A 32 26.59 2.88 -0.10
N ASP A 33 25.55 3.68 -0.34
CA ASP A 33 25.65 5.14 -0.45
C ASP A 33 24.79 5.88 0.58
N ASP A 34 24.53 5.26 1.74
CA ASP A 34 23.66 5.78 2.79
C ASP A 34 22.22 6.05 2.30
N TYR A 35 21.74 5.26 1.32
CA TYR A 35 20.42 5.37 0.70
C TYR A 35 20.19 6.71 -0.02
N THR A 36 21.22 7.28 -0.64
CA THR A 36 21.15 8.61 -1.26
C THR A 36 20.78 8.57 -2.73
N THR A 37 21.13 7.50 -3.45
CA THR A 37 20.87 7.38 -4.89
C THR A 37 19.86 6.26 -5.18
N PRO A 38 18.76 6.56 -5.89
CA PRO A 38 17.90 5.54 -6.46
C PRO A 38 18.63 4.56 -7.38
N GLY A 39 18.31 3.27 -7.30
CA GLY A 39 18.92 2.25 -8.15
C GLY A 39 18.04 1.02 -8.38
N THR A 40 18.50 0.15 -9.27
CA THR A 40 17.94 -1.19 -9.51
C THR A 40 19.00 -2.28 -9.49
N GLU A 41 20.26 -1.92 -9.26
CA GLU A 41 21.42 -2.80 -9.18
C GLU A 41 22.10 -2.51 -7.84
N PHE A 42 22.26 -3.53 -7.00
CA PHE A 42 22.78 -3.42 -5.64
C PHE A 42 23.71 -4.61 -5.34
N GLY A 43 24.68 -4.41 -4.45
CA GLY A 43 25.52 -5.50 -3.94
C GLY A 43 24.73 -6.50 -3.10
N GLU A 44 25.20 -7.75 -3.05
CA GLU A 44 24.61 -8.82 -2.22
C GLU A 44 24.82 -8.60 -0.71
N ASP A 45 25.67 -7.65 -0.33
CA ASP A 45 25.99 -7.25 1.04
C ASP A 45 25.28 -5.96 1.47
N GLU A 46 24.46 -5.37 0.59
CA GLU A 46 23.71 -4.15 0.87
C GLU A 46 22.32 -4.45 1.44
N ASP A 47 21.90 -3.66 2.43
CA ASP A 47 20.50 -3.59 2.82
C ASP A 47 19.75 -2.75 1.79
N VAL A 48 18.64 -3.29 1.28
CA VAL A 48 17.80 -2.62 0.28
C VAL A 48 16.59 -1.99 0.97
N MET A 49 16.42 -0.69 0.78
CA MET A 49 15.21 0.03 1.19
C MET A 49 14.36 0.38 -0.03
N VAL A 50 13.04 0.33 0.12
CA VAL A 50 12.12 0.94 -0.83
C VAL A 50 11.36 2.09 -0.19
N ALA A 51 11.24 3.19 -0.92
CA ALA A 51 10.50 4.36 -0.49
C ALA A 51 9.63 4.89 -1.63
N GLY A 52 8.64 5.68 -1.28
CA GLY A 52 7.73 6.26 -2.25
C GLY A 52 6.70 7.17 -1.63
N THR A 53 5.81 7.67 -2.47
CA THR A 53 4.73 8.58 -2.09
C THR A 53 3.38 8.04 -2.55
N LEU A 54 2.34 8.43 -1.83
CA LEU A 54 0.95 8.20 -2.19
C LEU A 54 0.19 9.52 -2.18
N ILE A 55 -0.62 9.74 -3.21
CA ILE A 55 -1.54 10.89 -3.31
C ILE A 55 -2.92 10.38 -3.71
N ALA A 56 -3.97 10.84 -3.03
CA ALA A 56 -5.35 10.62 -3.44
C ALA A 56 -5.82 11.71 -4.42
N ASP A 57 -6.61 11.35 -5.44
CA ASP A 57 -7.14 12.31 -6.43
C ASP A 57 -8.05 13.38 -5.81
N ASP A 58 -8.66 13.09 -4.66
CA ASP A 58 -9.47 14.04 -3.88
C ASP A 58 -8.65 14.83 -2.85
N LEU A 59 -7.33 14.65 -2.83
CA LEU A 59 -6.39 15.31 -1.94
C LEU A 59 -6.62 15.03 -0.45
N ALA A 60 -7.28 13.92 -0.12
CA ALA A 60 -7.42 13.49 1.27
C ALA A 60 -6.05 13.13 1.88
N ASP A 61 -5.82 13.53 3.13
CA ASP A 61 -4.67 13.07 3.91
C ASP A 61 -4.84 11.60 4.29
N LEU A 62 -3.90 10.76 3.88
CA LEU A 62 -3.87 9.31 4.14
C LEU A 62 -2.86 8.92 5.23
N THR A 63 -2.30 9.89 5.97
CA THR A 63 -1.43 9.65 7.12
C THR A 63 -2.06 8.64 8.09
N GLY A 64 -1.25 7.72 8.61
CA GLY A 64 -1.69 6.65 9.50
C GLY A 64 -2.24 5.41 8.79
N THR A 65 -2.50 5.47 7.48
CA THR A 65 -2.95 4.30 6.72
C THR A 65 -1.78 3.35 6.46
N GLU A 66 -2.00 2.05 6.63
CA GLU A 66 -1.00 1.02 6.35
C GLU A 66 -0.98 0.61 4.87
N LEU A 67 0.20 0.57 4.27
CA LEU A 67 0.49 -0.12 3.02
C LEU A 67 0.99 -1.53 3.29
N ARG A 68 0.85 -2.41 2.31
CA ARG A 68 1.42 -3.76 2.35
C ARG A 68 2.57 -3.87 1.36
N VAL A 69 3.69 -4.42 1.80
CA VAL A 69 4.91 -4.59 0.99
C VAL A 69 5.09 -6.06 0.66
N PHE A 70 5.30 -6.36 -0.61
CA PHE A 70 5.51 -7.70 -1.14
C PHE A 70 6.88 -7.79 -1.81
N LEU A 71 7.59 -8.89 -1.56
CA LEU A 71 8.81 -9.28 -2.25
C LEU A 71 8.54 -10.62 -2.94
N ASP A 72 8.74 -10.67 -4.26
CA ASP A 72 8.49 -11.85 -5.11
C ASP A 72 7.09 -12.44 -4.89
N GLY A 73 6.09 -11.56 -4.73
CA GLY A 73 4.70 -11.92 -4.49
C GLY A 73 4.35 -12.34 -3.06
N THR A 74 5.33 -12.46 -2.16
CA THR A 74 5.13 -12.80 -0.74
C THR A 74 5.03 -11.53 0.09
N LEU A 75 4.03 -11.45 0.98
CA LEU A 75 3.91 -10.34 1.93
C LEU A 75 5.08 -10.38 2.91
N VAL A 76 5.93 -9.35 2.89
CA VAL A 76 7.08 -9.23 3.80
C VAL A 76 6.78 -8.32 4.99
N GLY A 77 5.83 -7.39 4.85
CA GLY A 77 5.43 -6.54 5.96
C GLY A 77 4.42 -5.45 5.60
N THR A 78 4.20 -4.56 6.56
CA THR A 78 3.36 -3.36 6.41
C THR A 78 4.15 -2.11 6.77
N VAL A 79 3.78 -0.99 6.16
CA VAL A 79 4.38 0.33 6.45
C VAL A 79 3.29 1.37 6.58
N THR A 80 3.36 2.19 7.62
CA THR A 80 2.42 3.29 7.84
C THR A 80 2.81 4.51 7.01
N LEU A 81 1.83 5.10 6.34
CA LEU A 81 1.99 6.38 5.65
C LEU A 81 2.20 7.52 6.65
N ASN A 82 3.21 8.33 6.37
CA ASN A 82 3.54 9.53 7.10
C ASN A 82 3.13 10.78 6.31
N SER A 83 2.90 11.90 6.99
CA SER A 83 2.68 13.18 6.34
C SER A 83 3.92 13.57 5.53
N TYR A 84 3.71 14.02 4.30
CA TYR A 84 4.74 14.59 3.43
C TYR A 84 4.23 15.93 2.88
N ASP A 85 5.08 16.63 2.12
CA ASP A 85 4.77 17.95 1.54
C ASP A 85 3.34 18.05 0.96
N GLY A 86 2.59 19.07 1.38
CA GLY A 86 1.20 19.28 0.99
C GLY A 86 0.26 18.13 1.43
N ASN A 87 -0.44 17.54 0.45
CA ASN A 87 -1.37 16.42 0.65
C ASN A 87 -0.76 15.07 0.22
N ALA A 88 0.55 15.04 -0.06
CA ALA A 88 1.23 13.80 -0.32
C ALA A 88 1.54 13.09 1.01
N ASN A 89 1.55 11.77 0.97
CA ASN A 89 2.02 10.96 2.07
C ASN A 89 3.25 10.18 1.62
N TYR A 90 4.21 9.93 2.51
CA TYR A 90 5.40 9.15 2.20
C TYR A 90 5.44 7.85 3.00
N TYR A 91 6.17 6.87 2.47
CA TYR A 91 6.52 5.65 3.19
C TYR A 91 7.97 5.24 2.87
N GLN A 92 8.54 4.45 3.77
CA GLN A 92 9.83 3.80 3.58
C GLN A 92 9.82 2.44 4.27
N TYR A 93 10.40 1.43 3.65
CA TYR A 93 10.44 0.06 4.17
C TYR A 93 11.76 -0.60 3.81
N SER A 94 12.48 -1.12 4.81
CA SER A 94 13.68 -1.94 4.59
C SER A 94 13.27 -3.37 4.24
N LEU A 95 13.77 -3.86 3.11
CA LEU A 95 13.66 -5.24 2.67
C LEU A 95 14.79 -6.11 3.28
N GLY A 96 15.81 -5.48 3.85
CA GLY A 96 17.01 -6.14 4.35
C GLY A 96 17.98 -6.49 3.22
N ILE A 97 18.95 -7.33 3.55
CA ILE A 97 19.89 -7.91 2.59
C ILE A 97 19.16 -8.99 1.79
N LEU A 98 19.23 -8.89 0.46
CA LEU A 98 18.61 -9.84 -0.47
C LEU A 98 19.66 -10.79 -1.05
N THR A 99 19.23 -11.99 -1.41
CA THR A 99 20.09 -12.95 -2.13
C THR A 99 20.39 -12.46 -3.55
N GLU A 100 21.51 -12.89 -4.14
CA GLU A 100 21.81 -12.60 -5.55
C GLU A 100 20.67 -13.07 -6.47
N GLY A 101 20.19 -12.17 -7.33
CA GLY A 101 19.16 -12.47 -8.33
C GLY A 101 18.27 -11.28 -8.66
N THR A 102 17.26 -11.52 -9.51
CA THR A 102 16.22 -10.53 -9.81
C THR A 102 15.07 -10.68 -8.83
N HIS A 103 14.77 -9.61 -8.11
CA HIS A 103 13.63 -9.52 -7.19
C HIS A 103 12.58 -8.54 -7.70
N THR A 104 11.32 -8.84 -7.45
CA THR A 104 10.19 -7.94 -7.73
C THR A 104 9.62 -7.42 -6.42
N VAL A 105 9.60 -6.09 -6.27
CA VAL A 105 8.98 -5.44 -5.11
C VAL A 105 7.66 -4.82 -5.53
N GLU A 106 6.62 -5.04 -4.73
CA GLU A 106 5.30 -4.43 -4.92
C GLU A 106 4.81 -3.82 -3.62
N VAL A 107 4.28 -2.59 -3.70
CA VAL A 107 3.61 -1.92 -2.57
C VAL A 107 2.15 -1.72 -2.92
N ARG A 108 1.26 -2.10 -2.00
CA ARG A 108 -0.19 -2.06 -2.21
C ARG A 108 -0.87 -1.15 -1.19
N PHE A 109 -1.63 -0.17 -1.69
CA PHE A 109 -2.58 0.58 -0.89
C PHE A 109 -3.85 -0.26 -0.65
N PRO A 110 -4.37 -0.37 0.58
CA PRO A 110 -5.60 -1.11 0.85
C PRO A 110 -6.80 -0.42 0.19
N ARG A 111 -7.78 -1.22 -0.24
CA ARG A 111 -9.03 -0.71 -0.83
C ARG A 111 -9.81 0.25 0.10
N VAL A 112 -9.56 0.18 1.40
CA VAL A 112 -10.27 0.94 2.42
C VAL A 112 -9.24 1.47 3.41
N LYS A 113 -9.25 2.79 3.63
CA LYS A 113 -8.62 3.43 4.78
C LYS A 113 -9.35 2.95 6.04
N ARG A 114 -8.67 2.20 6.91
CA ARG A 114 -9.21 1.81 8.22
C ARG A 114 -8.66 2.72 9.30
#